data_AF-A0A519UF29-F1
#
_entry.id   AF-A0A519UF29-F1
#
_cell.length_a   1.000
_cell.length_b   1.000
_cell.length_c   1.000
_cell.angle_alpha   90.00
_cell.angle_beta   90.00
_cell.angle_gamma   90.00
#
_symmetry.space_group_name_H-M   'P 1'
#
loop_
_entity.id
_entity.type
_entity.pdbx_description
1 polymer ?
#
loop_
_entity_poly.entity_id
_entity_poly.type
_entity_poly.pdbx_seq_one_letter_code
_entity_poly.pdbx_strand_id
1 'polypeptide(L)'
;MTDRYRLRHALAGLLGLVVAMLLGFGARAQQTPGARPEAGPPTSRRCRYLRLAPGRDTTSFAIADSLTVVPGSVTVQGQSVGYDARADRYRWVQPARRDSSGNAQADSVLLCYRVLPLALLRTR
;
A
#
# COMPACT_ATOMS: atom_id res chain seq x y z
N MET A 1 9.30 47.94 -48.75
CA MET A 1 10.27 47.51 -47.71
C MET A 1 9.61 47.03 -46.41
N THR A 2 8.31 46.68 -46.39
CA THR A 2 7.53 46.38 -45.16
C THR A 2 7.12 44.90 -45.00
N ASP A 3 7.36 44.06 -46.01
CA ASP A 3 6.78 42.71 -46.10
C ASP A 3 7.58 41.63 -45.33
N ARG A 4 8.91 41.71 -45.38
CA ARG A 4 9.81 40.76 -44.67
C ARG A 4 9.73 40.84 -43.15
N TYR A 5 9.31 41.98 -42.60
CA TYR A 5 9.13 42.16 -41.16
C TYR A 5 7.83 41.50 -40.67
N ARG A 6 6.74 41.55 -41.46
CA ARG A 6 5.48 40.91 -41.11
C ARG A 6 5.60 39.39 -41.04
N LEU A 7 6.32 38.79 -41.99
CA LEU A 7 6.58 37.35 -42.00
C LEU A 7 7.42 36.91 -40.79
N ARG A 8 8.45 37.70 -40.42
CA ARG A 8 9.27 37.41 -39.24
C ARG A 8 8.49 37.51 -37.93
N HIS A 9 7.58 38.48 -37.80
CA HIS A 9 6.73 38.59 -36.61
C HIS A 9 5.69 37.46 -36.53
N ALA A 10 5.13 37.03 -37.66
CA ALA A 10 4.23 35.87 -37.69
C ALA A 10 4.94 34.57 -37.26
N LEU A 11 6.18 34.36 -37.73
CA LEU A 11 6.98 33.19 -37.37
C LEU A 11 7.40 33.22 -35.90
N ALA A 12 7.80 34.38 -35.38
CA ALA A 12 8.14 34.54 -33.95
C ALA A 12 6.93 34.33 -33.03
N GLY A 13 5.75 34.82 -33.43
CA GLY A 13 4.50 34.60 -32.69
C GLY A 13 4.09 33.12 -32.66
N LEU A 14 4.22 32.43 -33.80
CA LEU A 14 3.89 31.00 -33.89
C LEU A 14 4.86 30.15 -33.07
N LEU A 15 6.14 30.50 -33.07
CA LEU A 15 7.15 29.82 -32.27
C LEU A 15 6.95 30.06 -30.76
N GLY A 16 6.58 31.29 -30.36
CA GLY A 16 6.19 31.59 -28.98
C GLY A 16 4.96 30.80 -28.52
N LEU A 17 3.96 30.63 -29.39
CA LEU A 17 2.74 29.87 -29.08
C LEU A 17 3.03 28.37 -28.94
N VAL A 18 3.89 27.80 -29.79
CA VAL A 18 4.34 26.40 -29.67
C VAL A 18 5.14 26.18 -28.38
N VAL A 19 6.02 27.11 -28.00
CA VAL A 19 6.79 27.01 -26.74
C VAL A 19 5.87 27.12 -25.52
N ALA A 20 4.89 28.02 -25.53
CA ALA A 20 3.91 28.14 -24.45
C ALA A 20 3.05 26.87 -24.31
N MET A 21 2.67 26.25 -25.44
CA MET A 21 1.92 25.00 -25.44
C MET A 21 2.78 23.81 -24.96
N LEU A 22 4.07 23.78 -25.27
CA LEU A 22 4.98 22.75 -24.75
C LEU A 22 5.26 22.90 -23.25
N LEU A 23 5.31 24.14 -22.74
CA LEU A 23 5.54 24.41 -21.31
C LEU A 23 4.28 24.28 -20.45
N GLY A 24 3.08 24.47 -21.02
CA GLY A 24 1.81 24.43 -20.28
C GLY A 24 1.22 23.04 -20.02
N PHE A 25 1.68 22.01 -20.72
CA PHE A 25 1.11 20.64 -20.63
C PHE A 25 1.89 19.70 -19.70
N GLY A 26 2.94 20.18 -19.03
CA GLY A 26 3.70 19.41 -18.05
C GLY A 26 3.11 19.53 -16.64
N ALA A 27 2.78 18.39 -16.03
CA ALA A 27 2.51 18.22 -14.61
C ALA A 27 1.10 18.58 -14.08
N ARG A 28 0.07 17.93 -14.63
CA ARG A 28 -1.02 17.38 -13.80
C ARG A 28 -0.80 15.88 -13.62
N ALA A 29 0.41 15.50 -13.20
CA ALA A 29 0.66 14.15 -12.69
C ALA A 29 -0.09 14.03 -11.37
N GLN A 30 -1.18 13.28 -11.40
CA GLN A 30 -2.00 12.76 -10.30
C GLN A 30 -1.37 12.95 -8.91
N GLN A 31 -1.59 14.12 -8.30
CA GLN A 31 -1.43 14.28 -6.87
C GLN A 31 -2.62 13.59 -6.20
N THR A 32 -2.54 12.28 -6.07
CA THR A 32 -3.29 11.58 -5.02
C THR A 32 -2.52 11.85 -3.73
N PRO A 33 -3.08 12.56 -2.75
CA PRO A 33 -2.41 12.78 -1.47
C PRO A 33 -2.48 11.47 -0.68
N GLY A 34 -1.49 10.60 -0.86
CA GLY A 34 -1.39 9.35 -0.13
C GLY A 34 -0.37 8.41 -0.75
N ALA A 35 0.70 8.14 0.01
CA ALA A 35 1.73 7.14 -0.25
C ALA A 35 2.80 7.50 -1.30
N ARG A 36 3.96 7.89 -0.76
CA ARG A 36 5.29 7.80 -1.36
C ARG A 36 5.45 6.48 -2.13
N PRO A 37 5.64 6.47 -3.46
CA PRO A 37 6.05 5.27 -4.18
C PRO A 37 7.57 5.20 -4.09
N GLU A 38 8.05 4.48 -3.09
CA GLU A 38 9.34 3.82 -3.16
C GLU A 38 9.32 3.00 -4.46
N ALA A 39 10.21 3.31 -5.41
CA ALA A 39 10.34 2.63 -6.69
C ALA A 39 10.92 1.22 -6.49
N GLY A 40 10.18 0.39 -5.75
CA GLY A 40 10.44 -1.02 -5.55
C GLY A 40 9.63 -1.85 -6.55
N PRO A 41 10.09 -3.08 -6.87
CA PRO A 41 9.33 -4.03 -7.68
C PRO A 41 7.91 -4.23 -7.12
N PRO A 42 6.92 -4.62 -7.96
CA PRO A 42 5.50 -4.68 -7.59
C PRO A 42 5.33 -5.28 -6.20
N THR A 43 4.74 -4.50 -5.30
CA THR A 43 4.89 -4.68 -3.86
C THR A 43 4.40 -6.07 -3.44
N SER A 44 5.34 -6.98 -3.20
CA SER A 44 5.07 -8.26 -2.55
C SER A 44 4.44 -8.08 -1.16
N ARG A 45 4.43 -6.87 -0.62
CA ARG A 45 3.82 -6.52 0.66
C ARG A 45 2.33 -6.20 0.49
N ARG A 46 1.49 -6.86 1.28
CA ARG A 46 0.06 -6.61 1.42
C ARG A 46 -0.24 -6.24 2.86
N CYS A 47 -1.27 -5.43 3.08
CA CYS A 47 -1.75 -5.12 4.41
C CYS A 47 -3.28 -5.24 4.48
N ARG A 48 -3.80 -5.72 5.60
CA ARG A 48 -5.23 -5.89 5.86
C ARG A 48 -5.55 -5.66 7.33
N TYR A 49 -6.77 -5.24 7.63
CA TYR A 49 -7.24 -5.18 9.01
C TYR A 49 -7.70 -6.56 9.48
N LEU A 50 -7.17 -7.01 10.61
CA LEU A 50 -7.64 -8.18 11.33
C LEU A 50 -8.58 -7.73 12.45
N ARG A 51 -9.79 -8.31 12.49
CA ARG A 51 -10.72 -8.11 13.60
C ARG A 51 -10.25 -8.91 14.81
N LEU A 52 -10.19 -8.26 15.98
CA LEU A 52 -9.91 -8.91 17.25
C LEU A 52 -11.24 -9.29 17.92
N ALA A 53 -11.26 -10.46 18.55
CA ALA A 53 -12.42 -10.89 19.32
C ALA A 53 -12.53 -10.04 20.60
N PRO A 54 -13.68 -9.39 20.86
CA PRO A 54 -13.85 -8.59 22.08
C PRO A 54 -13.58 -9.42 23.33
N GLY A 55 -12.84 -8.83 24.29
CA GLY A 55 -12.59 -9.46 25.59
C GLY A 55 -11.57 -10.60 25.57
N ARG A 56 -10.86 -10.84 24.46
CA ARG A 56 -9.79 -11.83 24.37
C ARG A 56 -8.42 -11.20 24.19
N ASP A 57 -7.46 -11.64 25.00
CA ASP A 57 -6.09 -11.14 24.93
C ASP A 57 -5.25 -11.84 23.85
N THR A 58 -5.67 -13.03 23.41
CA THR A 58 -5.00 -13.79 22.36
C THR A 58 -5.94 -13.95 21.17
N THR A 59 -5.43 -13.61 19.98
CA THR A 59 -6.11 -13.86 18.71
C THR A 59 -5.28 -14.82 17.86
N SER A 60 -5.88 -15.95 17.51
CA SER A 60 -5.30 -16.91 16.56
C SER A 60 -6.02 -16.81 15.22
N PHE A 61 -5.26 -16.67 14.14
CA PHE A 61 -5.81 -16.43 12.80
C PHE A 61 -4.98 -17.11 11.70
N ALA A 62 -5.60 -17.29 10.54
CA ALA A 62 -4.94 -17.72 9.31
C ALA A 62 -5.03 -16.60 8.26
N ILE A 63 -4.04 -16.56 7.37
CA ILE A 63 -4.00 -15.62 6.25
C ILE A 63 -4.37 -16.40 5.00
N ALA A 64 -5.60 -16.23 4.53
CA ALA A 64 -6.00 -16.68 3.21
C ALA A 64 -5.57 -15.62 2.19
N ASP A 65 -4.72 -16.01 1.25
CA ASP A 65 -4.32 -15.20 0.11
C ASP A 65 -4.24 -16.10 -1.14
N SER A 66 -4.43 -15.49 -2.31
CA SER A 66 -4.19 -16.08 -3.63
C SER A 66 -2.75 -16.57 -3.84
N LEU A 67 -1.79 -15.94 -3.15
CA LEU A 67 -0.36 -16.19 -3.28
C LEU A 67 0.22 -16.76 -1.99
N THR A 68 1.38 -17.43 -2.09
CA THR A 68 2.05 -18.00 -0.92
C THR A 68 2.55 -16.90 0.00
N VAL A 69 2.01 -16.87 1.22
CA VAL A 69 2.46 -15.95 2.28
C VAL A 69 3.78 -16.44 2.85
N VAL A 70 4.73 -15.53 3.06
CA VAL A 70 6.01 -15.83 3.73
C VAL A 70 5.79 -15.77 5.25
N PRO A 71 5.85 -16.88 6.01
CA PRO A 71 5.43 -16.86 7.41
C PRO A 71 6.19 -15.87 8.30
N GLY A 72 7.50 -15.76 8.13
CA GLY A 72 8.34 -14.82 8.91
C GLY A 72 8.19 -13.35 8.52
N SER A 73 7.40 -13.02 7.50
CA SER A 73 7.20 -11.63 7.05
C SER A 73 6.00 -10.95 7.71
N VAL A 74 5.20 -11.71 8.46
CA VAL A 74 3.93 -11.24 9.00
C VAL A 74 4.18 -10.35 10.21
N THR A 75 3.65 -9.12 10.13
CA THR A 75 3.77 -8.11 11.18
C THR A 75 2.41 -7.52 11.51
N VAL A 76 2.17 -7.24 12.79
CA VAL A 76 1.01 -6.49 13.30
C VAL A 76 1.53 -5.21 13.91
N GLN A 77 1.08 -4.05 13.43
CA GLN A 77 1.57 -2.74 13.88
C GLN A 77 3.11 -2.61 13.89
N GLY A 78 3.79 -3.30 12.96
CA GLY A 78 5.24 -3.34 12.86
C GLY A 78 5.95 -4.41 13.73
N GLN A 79 5.22 -5.14 14.57
CA GLN A 79 5.76 -6.21 15.40
C GLN A 79 5.58 -7.57 14.73
N SER A 80 6.62 -8.41 14.77
CA SER A 80 6.55 -9.78 14.22
C SER A 80 5.53 -10.63 14.99
N VAL A 81 4.80 -11.48 14.27
CA VAL A 81 3.77 -12.35 14.83
C VAL A 81 4.28 -13.79 14.88
N GLY A 82 4.01 -14.50 15.98
CA GLY A 82 4.35 -15.91 16.09
C GLY A 82 3.54 -16.76 15.11
N TYR A 83 4.22 -17.65 14.38
CA TYR A 83 3.60 -18.63 13.49
C TYR A 83 3.76 -20.04 14.06
N ASP A 84 2.65 -20.75 14.23
CA ASP A 84 2.60 -22.16 14.61
C ASP A 84 2.44 -23.01 13.34
N ALA A 85 3.53 -23.66 12.94
CA ALA A 85 3.57 -24.51 11.76
C ALA A 85 2.75 -25.81 11.90
N ARG A 86 2.50 -26.28 13.14
CA ARG A 86 1.70 -27.50 13.37
C ARG A 86 0.22 -27.23 13.14
N ALA A 87 -0.25 -26.06 13.57
CA ALA A 87 -1.64 -25.64 13.41
C ALA A 87 -1.88 -24.83 12.12
N ASP A 88 -0.83 -24.39 11.44
CA ASP A 88 -0.88 -23.45 10.29
C ASP A 88 -1.58 -22.12 10.66
N ARG A 89 -1.25 -21.57 11.84
CA ARG A 89 -1.91 -20.35 12.37
C ARG A 89 -0.90 -19.38 12.96
N TYR A 90 -1.26 -18.10 12.89
CA TYR A 90 -0.58 -17.02 13.59
C TYR A 90 -1.21 -16.75 14.94
N ARG A 91 -0.40 -16.30 15.90
CA ARG A 91 -0.86 -15.92 17.24
C ARG A 91 -0.40 -14.49 17.57
N TRP A 92 -1.37 -13.61 17.78
CA TRP A 92 -1.16 -12.26 18.29
C TRP A 92 -1.65 -12.16 19.72
N VAL A 93 -0.85 -11.53 20.60
CA VAL A 93 -1.19 -11.32 22.00
C VAL A 93 -1.18 -9.83 22.30
N GLN A 94 -2.32 -9.31 22.71
CA GLN A 94 -2.50 -7.92 23.08
C GLN A 94 -3.64 -7.83 24.10
N PRO A 95 -3.53 -7.03 25.16
CA PRO A 95 -4.62 -6.86 26.13
C PRO A 95 -5.93 -6.44 25.46
N ALA A 96 -7.02 -7.10 25.84
CA ALA A 96 -8.35 -6.78 25.31
C ALA A 96 -8.76 -5.36 25.70
N ARG A 97 -9.19 -4.58 24.70
CA ARG A 97 -9.68 -3.22 24.92
C ARG A 97 -11.02 -3.24 25.66
N ARG A 98 -11.16 -2.37 26.66
CA ARG A 98 -12.37 -2.20 27.47
C ARG A 98 -12.75 -0.72 27.54
N ASP A 99 -14.05 -0.45 27.66
CA ASP A 99 -14.55 0.89 27.94
C ASP A 99 -14.38 1.26 29.43
N SER A 100 -14.79 2.47 29.80
CA SER A 100 -14.76 2.95 31.19
C SER A 100 -15.68 2.15 32.14
N SER A 101 -16.65 1.42 31.60
CA SER A 101 -17.58 0.56 32.35
C SER A 101 -17.09 -0.89 32.43
N GLY A 102 -15.93 -1.21 31.84
CA GLY A 102 -15.33 -2.55 31.84
C GLY A 102 -15.84 -3.48 30.72
N ASN A 103 -16.74 -3.02 29.85
CA ASN A 103 -17.29 -3.83 28.77
C ASN A 103 -16.24 -4.06 27.68
N ALA A 104 -16.27 -5.25 27.07
CA ALA A 104 -15.39 -5.59 25.97
C ALA A 104 -15.67 -4.72 24.73
N GLN A 105 -14.63 -4.09 24.19
CA GLN A 105 -14.74 -3.26 22.99
C GLN A 105 -14.25 -4.01 21.76
N ALA A 106 -14.92 -3.79 20.62
CA ALA A 106 -14.45 -4.28 19.33
C ALA A 106 -13.17 -3.54 18.93
N ASP A 107 -12.20 -4.28 18.41
CA ASP A 107 -10.92 -3.73 17.99
C ASP A 107 -10.44 -4.38 16.68
N SER A 108 -9.50 -3.71 16.02
CA SER A 108 -8.87 -4.21 14.80
C SER A 108 -7.44 -3.73 14.69
N VAL A 109 -6.57 -4.59 14.19
CA VAL A 109 -5.15 -4.29 14.01
C VAL A 109 -4.74 -4.39 12.56
N LEU A 110 -3.80 -3.54 12.14
CA LEU A 110 -3.23 -3.61 10.81
C LEU A 110 -2.20 -4.73 10.75
N LEU A 111 -2.49 -5.72 9.92
CA LEU A 111 -1.64 -6.86 9.60
C LEU A 111 -0.96 -6.59 8.25
N CYS A 112 0.36 -6.64 8.19
CA CYS A 112 1.11 -6.57 6.94
C CYS A 112 1.95 -7.84 6.74
N TYR A 113 1.98 -8.36 5.52
CA TYR A 113 2.70 -9.58 5.18
C TYR A 113 3.25 -9.51 3.77
N ARG A 114 4.25 -10.34 3.47
CA ARG A 114 4.78 -10.52 2.11
C ARG A 114 4.24 -11.79 1.48
N VAL A 115 4.00 -11.72 0.18
CA VAL A 115 3.61 -12.84 -0.67
C VAL A 115 4.67 -13.09 -1.73
N LEU A 116 4.87 -14.36 -2.08
CA LEU A 116 5.73 -14.76 -3.19
C LEU A 116 4.90 -14.85 -4.47
N PRO A 117 5.43 -14.40 -5.62
CA PRO A 117 4.74 -14.47 -6.91
C PRO A 117 4.58 -15.91 -7.44
N LEU A 118 5.22 -16.88 -6.79
CA LEU A 118 5.14 -18.29 -7.13
C LEU A 118 4.36 -19.01 -6.02
N ALA A 119 3.33 -19.76 -6.42
CA ALA A 119 2.68 -20.70 -5.52
C ALA A 119 3.71 -21.81 -5.24
N LEU A 120 4.30 -21.81 -4.04
CA LEU A 120 5.12 -22.93 -3.62
C LEU A 120 4.17 -24.11 -3.43
N LEU A 121 4.23 -25.07 -4.37
CA LEU A 121 3.53 -26.34 -4.25
C LEU A 121 3.89 -26.95 -2.89
N ARG A 122 2.88 -27.16 -2.05
CA ARG A 122 3.02 -27.81 -0.74
C ARG A 122 3.45 -29.25 -1.00
N THR A 123 4.75 -29.53 -0.99
CA THR A 123 5.28 -30.89 -1.03
C THR A 123 4.83 -31.59 0.26
N ARG A 124 3.99 -32.61 0.10
CA ARG A 124 3.51 -33.47 1.19
C ARG A 124 4.59 -34.46 1.60
#